data_AF-A0AAD4GDH8-F1
#
_entry.id   AF-A0AAD4GDH8-F1
#
_cell.length_a   1.000
_cell.length_b   1.000
_cell.length_c   1.000
_cell.angle_alpha   90.00
_cell.angle_beta   90.00
_cell.angle_gamma   90.00
#
_symmetry.space_group_name_H-M   'P 1'
#
loop_
_entity.id
_entity.type
_entity.pdbx_description
1 polymer ?
#
loop_
_entity_poly.entity_id
_entity_poly.type
_entity_poly.pdbx_seq_one_letter_code
_entity_poly.pdbx_strand_id
1 'polypeptide(L)'
;MAQLKSNRPRKPYARPRGSDGAWLHDRAPLSSAKANSAIAPATSANAKLVVSNLHYEITPKDLVSIFGQIGTLVREPLIRVR
;
A
#
# COMPACT_ATOMS: atom_id res chain seq x y z
N MET A 1 -34.09 -33.79 -35.61
CA MET A 1 -34.18 -33.62 -34.14
C MET A 1 -33.18 -32.54 -33.71
N ALA A 2 -33.60 -31.27 -33.59
CA ALA A 2 -32.69 -30.18 -33.22
C ALA A 2 -32.57 -30.04 -31.69
N GLN A 3 -31.34 -30.02 -31.18
CA GLN A 3 -31.03 -29.90 -29.74
C GLN A 3 -31.22 -28.45 -29.26
N LEU A 4 -32.21 -28.23 -28.40
CA LEU A 4 -32.46 -26.94 -27.75
C LEU A 4 -31.41 -26.69 -26.66
N LYS A 5 -30.41 -25.85 -26.95
CA LYS A 5 -29.45 -25.38 -25.95
C LYS A 5 -30.16 -24.41 -25.01
N SER A 6 -30.44 -24.88 -23.79
CA SER A 6 -31.08 -24.09 -22.73
C SER A 6 -30.18 -22.91 -22.33
N ASN A 7 -30.44 -21.73 -22.90
CA ASN A 7 -29.83 -20.49 -22.47
C ASN A 7 -30.55 -20.01 -21.20
N ARG A 8 -30.14 -20.52 -20.04
CA ARG A 8 -30.71 -20.10 -18.75
C ARG A 8 -30.24 -18.67 -18.46
N PRO A 9 -31.16 -17.69 -18.29
CA PRO A 9 -30.78 -16.34 -17.93
C PRO A 9 -30.10 -16.35 -16.55
N ARG A 10 -28.90 -15.78 -16.49
CA ARG A 10 -28.13 -15.60 -15.26
C ARG A 10 -28.99 -14.80 -14.28
N LYS A 11 -29.13 -15.31 -13.06
CA LYS A 11 -30.03 -14.76 -12.03
C LYS A 11 -29.79 -13.24 -11.85
N PRO A 12 -30.83 -12.40 -11.77
CA PRO A 12 -30.71 -10.93 -11.66
C PRO A 12 -29.93 -10.45 -10.42
N TYR A 13 -29.75 -11.32 -9.43
CA TYR A 13 -29.06 -11.03 -8.17
C TYR A 13 -27.71 -11.74 -8.04
N ALA A 14 -27.03 -12.02 -9.16
CA ALA A 14 -25.62 -12.35 -9.13
C ALA A 14 -24.81 -11.09 -8.75
N ARG A 15 -24.85 -10.69 -7.47
CA ARG A 15 -24.01 -9.62 -6.92
C ARG A 15 -22.56 -10.02 -7.22
N PRO A 16 -21.77 -9.20 -7.94
CA PRO A 16 -20.34 -9.46 -8.10
C PRO A 16 -19.73 -9.54 -6.69
N ARG A 17 -19.31 -10.74 -6.29
CA ARG A 17 -18.53 -10.93 -5.07
C ARG A 17 -17.19 -10.24 -5.32
N GLY A 18 -17.05 -9.01 -4.84
CA GLY A 18 -15.82 -8.21 -4.94
C GLY A 18 -15.92 -6.90 -5.73
N SER A 19 -17.11 -6.30 -5.89
CA SER A 19 -17.22 -4.98 -6.55
C SER A 19 -16.85 -3.79 -5.69
N ASP A 20 -16.65 -3.95 -4.37
CA ASP A 20 -15.84 -2.99 -3.62
C ASP A 20 -14.37 -3.30 -3.94
N GLY A 21 -13.99 -3.03 -5.19
CA GLY A 21 -12.60 -3.07 -5.62
C GLY A 21 -11.74 -2.25 -4.65
N ALA A 22 -10.44 -2.52 -4.65
CA ALA A 22 -9.51 -1.71 -3.86
C ALA A 22 -9.81 -0.23 -4.12
N TRP A 23 -9.99 0.55 -3.05
CA TRP A 23 -10.18 1.99 -3.14
C TRP A 23 -8.95 2.60 -3.82
N LEU A 24 -9.03 2.75 -5.14
CA LEU A 24 -7.99 3.29 -5.99
C LEU A 24 -8.51 4.59 -6.57
N HIS A 25 -7.73 5.65 -6.43
CA HIS A 25 -8.03 6.93 -7.05
C HIS A 25 -7.52 6.93 -8.50
N ASP A 26 -8.06 7.84 -9.30
CA ASP A 26 -7.74 8.08 -10.71
C ASP A 26 -6.24 8.28 -11.00
N ARG A 27 -5.46 8.79 -10.04
CA ARG A 27 -4.00 8.97 -10.16
C ARG A 27 -3.17 7.76 -9.70
N ALA A 28 -3.81 6.66 -9.28
CA ALA A 28 -3.07 5.45 -8.94
C ALA A 28 -2.42 4.86 -10.20
N PRO A 29 -1.16 4.41 -10.13
CA PRO A 29 -0.50 3.79 -11.27
C PRO A 29 -1.28 2.56 -11.72
N LEU A 30 -1.72 2.54 -12.98
CA LEU A 30 -2.42 1.41 -13.58
C LEU A 30 -1.43 0.24 -13.64
N SER A 31 -1.65 -0.77 -12.82
CA SER A 31 -0.76 -1.93 -12.68
C SER A 31 -0.60 -2.67 -14.01
N SER A 32 0.45 -2.35 -14.78
CA SER A 32 0.93 -3.14 -15.91
C SER A 32 2.21 -3.91 -15.54
N ALA A 33 2.38 -4.25 -14.27
CA ALA A 33 3.46 -5.12 -13.81
C ALA A 33 2.84 -6.44 -13.36
N LYS A 34 3.15 -7.53 -14.09
CA LYS A 34 2.79 -8.91 -13.74
C LYS A 34 3.09 -9.16 -12.27
N ALA A 35 2.02 -9.31 -11.49
CA ALA A 35 2.07 -9.72 -10.10
C ALA A 35 2.56 -11.17 -10.03
N ASN A 36 3.86 -11.35 -9.81
CA ASN A 36 4.32 -12.53 -9.09
C ASN A 36 4.28 -12.18 -7.61
N SER A 37 3.47 -12.98 -6.91
CA SER A 37 3.13 -12.87 -5.50
C SER A 37 4.37 -12.80 -4.61
N ALA A 38 4.71 -11.58 -4.20
CA ALA A 38 5.46 -11.29 -2.99
C ALA A 38 4.92 -9.94 -2.51
N ILE A 39 4.77 -9.79 -1.20
CA ILE A 39 4.34 -8.57 -0.51
C ILE A 39 5.11 -7.37 -1.10
N ALA A 40 4.53 -6.70 -2.09
CA ALA A 40 5.15 -5.58 -2.75
C ALA A 40 4.88 -4.38 -1.84
N PRO A 41 5.90 -3.80 -1.19
CA PRO A 41 5.68 -2.57 -0.44
C PRO A 41 5.18 -1.54 -1.45
N ALA A 42 4.12 -0.82 -1.07
CA ALA A 42 3.56 0.26 -1.86
C ALA A 42 4.68 1.24 -2.24
N THR A 43 5.20 1.09 -3.46
CA THR A 43 6.56 1.53 -3.81
C THR A 43 6.61 2.98 -4.31
N SER A 44 5.60 3.79 -4.00
CA SER A 44 5.53 5.17 -4.51
C SER A 44 5.02 6.22 -3.52
N ALA A 45 4.76 5.87 -2.27
CA ALA A 45 4.67 6.88 -1.23
C ALA A 45 6.10 7.15 -0.73
N ASN A 46 6.63 8.35 -1.01
CA ASN A 46 7.91 8.78 -0.45
C ASN A 46 7.81 8.80 1.09
N ALA A 47 8.11 7.69 1.75
CA ALA A 47 7.97 7.54 3.20
C ALA A 47 9.19 8.12 3.95
N LYS A 48 9.86 9.13 3.37
CA LYS A 48 11.01 9.78 3.99
C LYS A 48 10.51 10.90 4.89
N LEU A 49 10.71 10.73 6.19
CA LEU A 49 10.45 11.78 7.17
C LEU A 49 11.66 12.71 7.29
N VAL A 50 11.39 14.01 7.33
CA VAL A 50 12.39 15.05 7.65
C VAL A 50 11.94 15.70 8.95
N VAL A 51 12.74 15.55 9.99
CA VAL A 51 12.46 16.11 11.32
C VAL A 51 13.42 17.27 11.57
N SER A 52 12.88 18.42 11.94
CA SER A 52 13.63 19.65 12.22
C SER A 52 13.35 20.15 13.64
N ASN A 53 14.18 21.08 14.13
CA ASN A 53 14.07 21.64 15.48
C ASN A 53 14.23 20.57 16.59
N LEU A 54 15.21 19.67 16.41
CA LEU A 54 15.58 18.69 17.43
C LEU A 54 16.53 19.32 18.46
N HIS A 55 16.42 18.86 19.70
CA HIS A 55 17.34 19.24 20.78
C HIS A 55 18.75 18.69 20.48
N TYR A 56 19.80 19.42 20.88
CA TYR A 56 21.19 19.12 20.50
C TYR A 56 21.74 17.81 21.12
N GLU A 57 21.06 17.27 22.13
CA GLU A 57 21.41 16.01 22.80
C GLU A 57 20.74 14.79 22.16
N ILE A 58 19.90 14.98 21.14
CA ILE A 58 19.20 13.87 20.48
C ILE A 58 20.19 13.03 19.68
N THR A 59 20.23 11.73 19.96
CA THR A 59 21.00 10.76 19.21
C THR A 59 20.14 10.02 18.18
N PRO A 60 20.73 9.35 17.18
CA PRO A 60 19.98 8.50 16.26
C PRO A 60 19.21 7.38 16.98
N LYS A 61 19.75 6.85 18.09
CA LYS A 61 19.10 5.80 18.88
C LYS A 61 17.80 6.28 19.53
N ASP A 62 17.77 7.53 19.98
CA ASP A 62 16.57 8.12 20.57
C ASP A 62 15.47 8.25 19.51
N LEU A 63 15.84 8.68 18.29
CA LEU A 63 14.92 8.74 17.17
C LEU A 63 14.38 7.35 16.80
N VAL A 64 15.23 6.31 16.81
CA VAL A 64 14.78 4.93 16.59
C VAL A 64 13.80 4.48 17.67
N SER A 65 14.09 4.76 18.93
CA SER A 65 13.22 4.40 20.05
C SER A 65 11.86 5.08 19.97
N ILE A 66 11.84 6.40 19.75
CA ILE A 66 10.60 7.21 19.70
C ILE A 66 9.73 6.80 18.51
N PHE A 67 10.29 6.75 17.29
CA PHE A 67 9.51 6.34 16.12
C PHE A 67 9.15 4.85 16.15
N GLY A 68 9.99 4.02 16.79
CA GLY A 68 9.75 2.60 17.03
C GLY A 68 8.51 2.30 17.88
N GLN A 69 8.15 3.21 18.80
CA GLN A 69 6.90 3.10 19.58
C GLN A 69 5.66 3.27 18.71
N ILE A 70 5.76 4.08 17.64
CA ILE A 70 4.65 4.38 16.73
C ILE A 70 4.54 3.30 15.64
N GLY A 71 5.68 2.79 15.17
CA GLY A 71 5.70 1.74 14.14
C GLY A 71 7.11 1.32 13.73
N THR A 72 7.19 0.38 12.78
CA THR A 72 8.47 -0.15 12.30
C THR A 72 9.18 0.84 11.39
N LEU A 73 10.41 1.20 11.75
CA LEU A 73 11.29 1.97 10.90
C LEU A 73 11.93 1.06 9.84
N VAL A 74 11.76 1.42 8.57
CA VAL A 74 12.39 0.71 7.44
C VAL A 74 13.90 0.99 7.36
N ARG A 75 14.34 2.15 7.86
CA ARG A 75 15.72 2.62 7.77
C ARG A 75 16.12 3.37 9.03
N GLU A 76 17.40 3.25 9.40
CA GLU A 76 18.02 4.02 10.48
C GLU A 76 18.01 5.54 10.18
N PRO A 77 17.67 6.39 11.18
CA PRO A 77 17.66 7.84 11.04
C PRO A 77 19.08 8.41 10.90
N LEU A 78 19.24 9.38 10.01
CA LEU A 78 20.50 10.06 9.75
C LEU A 78 20.38 11.53 10.15
N ILE A 79 21.24 11.96 11.08
CA ILE A 79 21.30 13.37 11.49
C ILE A 79 22.11 14.14 10.45
N ARG A 80 21.50 15.17 9.86
CA ARG A 80 22.17 16.09 8.94
C ARG A 80 22.52 17.37 9.70
N VAL A 81 23.80 17.57 9.99
CA VAL A 81 24.32 18.86 10.44
C VAL A 81 24.31 19.79 9.23
N ARG A 82 23.59 20.91 9.33
CA ARG A 82 23.53 21.93 8.27
C ARG A 82 24.80 22.76 8.24
#